data_AF-A0A661TDI9-F1
#
_entry.id   AF-A0A661TDI9-F1
#
_cell.length_a   1.000
_cell.length_b   1.000
_cell.length_c   1.000
_cell.angle_alpha   90.00
_cell.angle_beta   90.00
_cell.angle_gamma   90.00
#
_symmetry.space_group_name_H-M   'P 1'
#
loop_
_entity.id
_entity.type
_entity.pdbx_description
1 polymer ?
#
loop_
_entity_poly.entity_id
_entity_poly.type
_entity_poly.pdbx_seq_one_letter_code
_entity_poly.pdbx_strand_id
1 'polypeptide(L)'
;MGKKVTLSGPLKKVWNFFASVRLTVIVLPCLAVTSIIGTIIPQNASRAAYFKQYGEVVYRIFATLDIFDMYHSWWFQFLLLLLTINIIVCSI
;
A
#
# COMPACT_ATOMS: atom_id res chain seq x y z
N MET A 1 19.01 6.83 -24.07
CA MET A 1 19.15 8.30 -24.24
C MET A 1 18.30 8.99 -23.17
N GLY A 2 18.71 8.89 -21.89
CA GLY A 2 17.92 9.38 -20.75
C GLY A 2 18.28 10.83 -20.43
N LYS A 3 17.27 11.71 -20.37
CA LYS A 3 17.45 13.11 -19.97
C LYS A 3 18.07 13.15 -18.57
N LYS A 4 19.26 13.74 -18.42
CA LYS A 4 19.80 14.06 -17.09
C LYS A 4 18.90 15.12 -16.48
N VAL A 5 17.99 14.72 -15.59
CA VAL A 5 17.18 15.65 -14.81
C VAL A 5 18.13 16.44 -13.90
N THR A 6 18.33 17.72 -14.20
CA THR A 6 19.22 18.63 -13.48
C THR A 6 18.57 19.07 -12.14
N LEU A 7 18.42 18.13 -11.20
CA LEU A 7 17.82 18.38 -9.88
C LEU A 7 18.84 19.00 -8.93
N SER A 8 18.39 20.00 -8.16
CA SER A 8 19.15 20.59 -7.05
C SER A 8 19.45 19.56 -5.94
N GLY A 9 20.52 19.77 -5.18
CA GLY A 9 21.10 18.80 -4.23
C GLY A 9 20.10 17.98 -3.38
N PRO A 10 19.20 18.61 -2.60
CA PRO A 10 18.25 17.87 -1.77
C PRO A 10 17.20 17.10 -2.58
N LEU A 11 16.72 17.70 -3.68
CA LEU A 11 15.76 17.08 -4.62
C LEU A 11 16.35 15.84 -5.30
N LYS A 12 17.64 15.85 -5.62
CA LYS A 12 18.34 14.69 -6.21
C LYS A 12 18.41 13.50 -5.25
N LYS A 13 18.54 13.75 -3.94
CA LYS A 13 18.61 12.68 -2.93
C LYS A 13 17.26 12.00 -2.74
N VAL A 14 16.19 12.80 -2.71
CA VAL A 14 14.80 12.29 -2.71
C VAL A 14 14.51 11.51 -3.99
N TRP A 15 14.89 12.07 -5.15
CA TRP A 15 14.73 11.39 -6.44
C TRP A 15 15.43 10.03 -6.48
N ASN A 16 16.68 9.95 -6.00
CA ASN A 16 17.42 8.68 -5.94
C ASN A 16 16.79 7.66 -4.98
N PHE A 17 16.11 8.10 -3.93
CA PHE A 17 15.40 7.21 -3.01
C PHE A 17 14.16 6.61 -3.68
N PHE A 18 13.34 7.44 -4.34
CA PHE A 18 12.18 6.98 -5.12
C PHE A 18 12.54 6.28 -6.43
N ALA A 19 13.74 6.49 -6.99
CA ALA A 19 14.25 5.77 -8.16
C ALA A 19 14.83 4.38 -7.82
N SER A 20 14.71 3.93 -6.57
CA SER A 20 15.31 2.68 -6.13
C SER A 20 14.42 1.48 -6.47
N VAL A 21 14.90 0.63 -7.37
CA VAL A 21 14.26 -0.67 -7.70
C VAL A 21 14.13 -1.56 -6.47
N ARG A 22 15.03 -1.43 -5.49
CA ARG A 22 14.98 -2.18 -4.22
C ARG A 22 13.71 -1.86 -3.41
N LEU A 23 13.21 -0.62 -3.51
CA LEU A 23 11.97 -0.23 -2.83
C LEU A 23 10.78 -0.97 -3.44
N THR A 24 10.65 -0.97 -4.78
CA THR A 24 9.55 -1.69 -5.46
C THR A 24 9.57 -3.19 -5.21
N VAL A 25 10.74 -3.83 -5.20
CA VAL A 25 10.86 -5.27 -4.93
C VAL A 25 10.35 -5.66 -3.54
N ILE A 26 10.33 -4.72 -2.58
CA ILE A 26 9.76 -4.96 -1.24
C ILE A 26 8.28 -4.54 -1.19
N VAL A 27 7.95 -3.37 -1.74
CA VAL A 27 6.58 -2.82 -1.67
C VAL A 27 5.60 -3.67 -2.46
N LEU A 28 5.98 -4.16 -3.64
CA LEU A 28 5.07 -4.90 -4.52
C LEU A 28 4.61 -6.24 -3.91
N PRO A 29 5.49 -7.11 -3.34
CA PRO A 29 5.05 -8.29 -2.61
C PRO A 29 4.23 -7.96 -1.36
N CYS A 30 4.60 -6.93 -0.59
CA CYS A 30 3.80 -6.52 0.58
C CYS A 30 2.38 -6.12 0.18
N LEU A 31 2.24 -5.38 -0.93
CA LEU A 31 0.94 -4.96 -1.47
C LEU A 31 0.16 -6.17 -1.98
N ALA A 32 0.80 -7.11 -2.67
CA ALA A 32 0.19 -8.35 -3.14
C ALA A 32 -0.34 -9.21 -1.98
N VAL A 33 0.47 -9.44 -0.94
CA VAL A 33 0.05 -10.19 0.26
C VAL A 33 -1.14 -9.51 0.93
N THR A 34 -1.07 -8.19 1.09
CA THR A 34 -2.17 -7.44 1.69
C THR A 34 -3.45 -7.50 0.85
N SER A 35 -3.31 -7.40 -0.48
CA SER A 35 -4.44 -7.53 -1.41
C SER A 35 -5.12 -8.89 -1.28
N ILE A 36 -4.35 -9.98 -1.18
CA ILE A 36 -4.88 -11.33 -0.98
C ILE A 36 -5.68 -11.41 0.33
N ILE A 37 -5.15 -10.84 1.42
CA ILE A 37 -5.84 -10.81 2.72
C ILE A 37 -7.18 -10.06 2.60
N GLY A 38 -7.20 -8.89 1.96
CA GLY A 38 -8.43 -8.11 1.75
C GLY A 38 -9.44 -8.78 0.82
N THR A 39 -9.02 -9.68 -0.06
CA THR A 39 -9.94 -10.49 -0.89
C THR A 39 -10.59 -11.63 -0.10
N ILE A 40 -9.86 -12.22 0.86
CA ILE A 40 -10.39 -13.32 1.70
C ILE A 40 -11.46 -12.81 2.68
N ILE A 41 -11.29 -11.58 3.18
CA ILE A 41 -12.21 -10.96 4.12
C ILE A 41 -13.34 -10.28 3.34
N PRO A 42 -14.63 -10.61 3.59
CA PRO A 42 -15.73 -9.95 2.89
C PRO A 42 -15.64 -8.45 3.16
N GLN A 43 -15.74 -7.63 2.11
CA GLN A 43 -15.65 -6.18 2.21
C GLN A 43 -17.04 -5.59 2.46
N ASN A 44 -17.14 -4.54 3.28
CA ASN A 44 -18.39 -3.81 3.54
C ASN A 44 -19.61 -4.67 3.99
N ALA A 45 -19.39 -5.84 4.59
CA ALA A 45 -20.46 -6.65 5.18
C ALA A 45 -21.03 -6.00 6.46
N SER A 46 -22.17 -6.52 6.95
CA SER A 46 -22.79 -6.01 8.17
C SER A 46 -21.93 -6.30 9.41
N ARG A 47 -21.88 -5.37 10.37
CA ARG A 47 -21.12 -5.54 11.62
C ARG A 47 -21.48 -6.83 12.35
N ALA A 48 -22.77 -7.17 12.38
CA ALA A 48 -23.26 -8.40 13.00
C ALA A 48 -22.69 -9.67 12.33
N ALA A 49 -22.50 -9.67 11.01
CA ALA A 49 -21.88 -10.79 10.30
C ALA A 49 -20.40 -10.95 10.68
N TYR A 50 -19.64 -9.86 10.78
CA TYR A 50 -18.24 -9.91 11.19
C TYR A 50 -18.08 -10.38 12.64
N PHE A 51 -18.89 -9.88 13.57
CA PHE A 51 -18.86 -10.32 14.97
C PHE A 51 -19.15 -11.82 15.08
N LYS A 52 -20.13 -12.34 14.32
CA LYS A 52 -20.47 -13.76 14.31
C LYS A 52 -19.35 -14.63 13.73
N GLN A 53 -18.64 -14.14 12.71
CA GLN A 53 -17.64 -14.92 11.97
C GLN A 53 -16.23 -14.88 12.60
N TYR A 54 -15.82 -13.73 13.13
CA TYR A 54 -14.45 -13.51 13.62
C TYR A 54 -14.35 -13.33 15.14
N GLY A 55 -15.46 -13.08 15.83
CA GLY A 55 -15.48 -12.74 17.26
C GLY A 55 -15.02 -11.30 17.55
N GLU A 56 -15.23 -10.87 18.79
CA GLU A 56 -15.04 -9.47 19.21
C GLU A 56 -13.58 -8.98 19.18
N VAL A 57 -12.64 -9.84 19.57
CA VAL A 57 -11.21 -9.47 19.64
C VAL A 57 -10.63 -9.22 18.24
N VAL A 58 -10.88 -10.15 17.30
CA VAL A 58 -10.41 -10.02 15.91
C VAL A 58 -11.13 -8.87 15.21
N TYR A 59 -12.43 -8.71 15.44
CA TYR A 59 -13.20 -7.58 14.91
C TYR A 59 -12.59 -6.23 15.32
N ARG A 60 -12.22 -6.05 16.60
CA ARG A 60 -11.58 -4.81 17.06
C ARG A 60 -10.27 -4.54 16.35
N ILE A 61 -9.43 -5.56 16.14
CA ILE A 61 -8.15 -5.41 15.44
C ILE A 61 -8.39 -5.02 13.98
N PHE A 62 -9.27 -5.73 13.29
CA PHE A 62 -9.59 -5.47 11.88
C PHE A 62 -10.29 -4.13 11.67
N ALA A 63 -11.13 -3.70 12.62
CA ALA A 63 -11.74 -2.38 12.61
C ALA A 63 -10.68 -1.27 12.80
N THR A 64 -9.72 -1.47 13.71
CA THR A 64 -8.65 -0.48 13.96
C THR A 64 -7.70 -0.35 12.75
N LEU A 65 -7.46 -1.45 12.05
CA LEU A 65 -6.66 -1.49 10.84
C LEU A 65 -7.47 -1.18 9.56
N ASP A 66 -8.78 -0.90 9.69
CA ASP A 66 -9.67 -0.64 8.55
C ASP A 66 -9.65 -1.73 7.46
N ILE A 67 -9.54 -3.00 7.88
CA ILE A 67 -9.44 -4.16 6.96
C ILE A 67 -10.79 -4.44 6.26
N PHE A 68 -11.90 -4.00 6.84
CA PHE A 68 -13.25 -4.17 6.29
C PHE A 68 -13.53 -3.25 5.09
N ASP A 69 -12.77 -2.16 4.96
CA ASP A 69 -12.71 -1.28 3.78
C ASP A 69 -11.24 -1.00 3.43
N MET A 70 -10.49 -2.09 3.28
CA MET A 70 -9.03 -2.06 3.16
C MET A 70 -8.55 -1.19 1.99
N TYR A 71 -9.27 -1.24 0.86
CA TYR A 71 -8.88 -0.54 -0.37
C TYR A 71 -9.01 0.99 -0.26
N HIS A 72 -9.88 1.49 0.61
CA HIS A 72 -10.00 2.92 0.90
C HIS A 72 -9.18 3.35 2.12
N SER A 73 -8.54 2.42 2.81
CA SER A 73 -7.74 2.74 3.98
C SER A 73 -6.50 3.56 3.62
N TRP A 74 -6.20 4.54 4.48
CA TRP A 74 -5.10 5.49 4.28
C TRP A 74 -3.75 4.81 4.08
N TRP A 75 -3.49 3.71 4.80
CA TRP A 75 -2.22 2.99 4.73
C TRP A 75 -2.09 2.19 3.43
N PHE A 76 -3.19 1.63 2.90
CA PHE A 76 -3.18 0.89 1.64
C PHE A 76 -3.05 1.85 0.45
N GLN A 77 -3.79 2.96 0.46
CA GLN A 77 -3.64 4.03 -0.53
C GLN A 77 -2.23 4.62 -0.53
N PHE A 78 -1.61 4.79 0.65
CA PHE A 78 -0.23 5.23 0.75
C PHE A 78 0.74 4.24 0.09
N LEU A 79 0.60 2.93 0.33
CA LEU A 79 1.41 1.90 -0.32
C LEU A 79 1.25 1.90 -1.85
N LEU A 80 0.01 2.03 -2.34
CA LEU A 80 -0.28 2.13 -3.78
C LEU A 80 0.34 3.38 -4.40
N LEU A 81 0.21 4.53 -3.76
CA LEU A 81 0.76 5.79 -4.25
C LEU A 81 2.30 5.76 -4.24
N LEU A 82 2.89 5.24 -3.17
CA LEU A 82 4.33 5.03 -3.06
C LEU A 82 4.87 4.14 -4.19
N LEU A 83 4.18 3.02 -4.45
CA LEU A 83 4.52 2.11 -5.54
C LEU A 83 4.39 2.79 -6.91
N THR A 84 3.29 3.51 -7.13
CA THR A 84 3.02 4.21 -8.39
C THR A 84 4.10 5.24 -8.68
N ILE A 85 4.47 6.06 -7.70
CA ILE A 85 5.56 7.04 -7.84
C ILE A 85 6.89 6.34 -8.12
N ASN A 86 7.20 5.25 -7.40
CA ASN A 86 8.44 4.51 -7.62
C ASN A 86 8.53 3.95 -9.05
N ILE A 87 7.45 3.32 -9.54
CA ILE A 87 7.42 2.76 -10.90
C ILE A 87 7.56 3.86 -11.97
N ILE A 88 6.86 5.00 -11.80
CA ILE A 88 7.00 6.14 -12.72
C ILE A 88 8.45 6.63 -12.76
N VAL A 89 9.08 6.83 -11.59
CA VAL A 89 10.46 7.30 -11.50
C VAL A 89 11.46 6.28 -12.05
N CYS A 90 11.25 4.98 -11.83
CA CYS A 90 12.09 3.92 -12.39
C CYS A 90 11.92 3.75 -13.91
N SER A 91 10.78 4.15 -14.48
CA SER A 91 10.50 4.02 -15.91
C SER A 91 11.02 5.20 -16.76
N ILE A 92 11.42 6.32 -16.14
CA ILE A 92 11.92 7.54 -16.79
C ILE A 92 13.45 7.53 -16.83
#